data_AF-A0A9D8J6A0-F1
#
_entry.id   AF-A0A9D8J6A0-F1
#
_cell.length_a   1.000
_cell.length_b   1.000
_cell.length_c   1.000
_cell.angle_alpha   90.00
_cell.angle_beta   90.00
_cell.angle_gamma   90.00
#
_symmetry.space_group_name_H-M   'P 1'
#
loop_
_entity.id
_entity.type
_entity.pdbx_description
1 polymer ?
#
loop_
_entity_poly.entity_id
_entity_poly.type
_entity_poly.pdbx_seq_one_letter_code
_entity_poly.pdbx_strand_id
1 'polypeptide(L)'
;MQARRSHKQHAVDKFARQLAECIAIAARDGNSRGLILVAAPRFLAEARSHLPKSAQQHIAREVPHDLVGSPSLVLQQRLAVALQPMDG
;
A
#
# COMPACT_ATOMS: atom_id res chain seq x y z
N MET A 1 14.46 27.33 9.01
CA MET A 1 13.37 26.34 9.21
C MET A 1 13.28 25.31 8.04
N GLN A 2 14.41 24.73 7.57
CA GLN A 2 14.42 23.94 6.31
C GLN A 2 14.79 22.45 6.49
N ALA A 3 15.50 22.09 7.56
CA ALA A 3 15.97 20.72 7.81
C ALA A 3 14.86 19.69 8.11
N ARG A 4 13.76 20.10 8.77
CA ARG A 4 12.68 19.18 9.19
C ARG A 4 11.88 18.58 8.02
N ARG A 5 11.78 19.28 6.88
CA ARG A 5 11.09 18.76 5.68
C ARG A 5 11.92 17.66 4.99
N SER A 6 13.24 17.85 4.92
CA SER A 6 14.17 16.90 4.30
C SER A 6 14.20 15.55 5.04
N HIS A 7 14.28 15.56 6.38
CA HIS A 7 14.30 14.32 7.16
C HIS A 7 12.98 13.53 7.07
N LYS A 8 11.82 14.22 7.09
CA LYS A 8 10.53 13.55 6.88
C LYS A 8 10.45 12.95 5.48
N GLN A 9 10.91 13.67 4.45
CA GLN A 9 10.89 13.16 3.08
C GLN A 9 11.78 11.91 2.92
N HIS A 10 12.99 11.90 3.51
CA HIS A 10 13.87 10.74 3.51
C HIS A 10 13.29 9.54 4.27
N ALA A 11 12.60 9.79 5.39
CA ALA A 11 11.95 8.71 6.14
C ALA A 11 10.79 8.08 5.34
N VAL A 12 10.00 8.90 4.64
CA VAL A 12 8.91 8.42 3.79
C VAL A 12 9.45 7.64 2.59
N ASP A 13 10.49 8.12 1.91
CA ASP A 13 11.10 7.42 0.77
C ASP A 13 11.70 6.07 1.20
N LYS A 14 12.41 6.04 2.34
CA LYS A 14 12.95 4.80 2.89
C LYS A 14 11.83 3.80 3.23
N PHE A 15 10.75 4.28 3.83
CA PHE A 15 9.60 3.43 4.16
C PHE A 15 8.89 2.91 2.91
N ALA A 16 8.70 3.77 1.89
CA ALA A 16 8.13 3.39 0.61
C ALA A 16 8.96 2.29 -0.07
N ARG A 17 10.30 2.38 -0.02
CA ARG A 17 11.21 1.36 -0.55
C ARG A 17 11.10 0.03 0.19
N GLN A 18 11.12 0.06 1.52
CA GLN A 18 10.99 -1.16 2.34
C GLN A 18 9.65 -1.86 2.11
N LEU A 19 8.57 -1.09 1.99
CA LEU A 19 7.25 -1.60 1.66
C LEU A 19 7.24 -2.25 0.27
N ALA A 20 7.86 -1.61 -0.73
CA ALA A 20 7.96 -2.15 -2.08
C ALA A 20 8.73 -3.49 -2.12
N GLU A 21 9.80 -3.62 -1.34
CA GLU A 21 10.55 -4.87 -1.19
C GLU A 21 9.69 -5.98 -0.58
N CYS A 22 8.98 -5.70 0.53
CA CYS A 22 8.07 -6.68 1.14
C CYS A 22 6.98 -7.15 0.17
N ILE A 23 6.38 -6.23 -0.58
CA ILE A 23 5.36 -6.56 -1.59
C ILE A 23 5.98 -7.40 -2.71
N ALA A 24 7.18 -7.07 -3.17
CA ALA A 24 7.86 -7.82 -4.22
C ALA A 24 8.21 -9.25 -3.77
N ILE A 25 8.58 -9.44 -2.50
CA ILE A 25 8.81 -10.77 -1.92
C ILE A 25 7.50 -11.55 -1.85
N ALA A 26 6.44 -10.95 -1.30
CA ALA A 26 5.13 -11.60 -1.19
C ALA A 26 4.55 -11.99 -2.56
N ALA A 27 4.69 -11.11 -3.56
CA ALA A 27 4.25 -11.38 -4.93
C ALA A 27 5.03 -12.53 -5.60
N ARG A 28 6.30 -12.75 -5.23
CA ARG A 28 7.14 -13.83 -5.79
C ARG A 28 6.85 -15.20 -5.19
N ASP A 29 6.42 -15.24 -3.93
CA ASP A 29 6.18 -16.50 -3.22
C ASP A 29 4.98 -17.28 -3.79
N GLY A 30 4.15 -16.64 -4.64
CA GLY A 30 3.08 -17.30 -5.41
C GLY A 30 1.91 -17.82 -4.57
N ASN A 31 2.02 -17.77 -3.24
CA ASN A 31 1.04 -18.29 -2.30
C ASN A 31 -0.08 -17.28 -1.95
N SER A 32 0.02 -16.05 -2.47
CA SER A 32 -0.98 -15.00 -2.30
C SER A 32 -1.81 -14.82 -3.57
N ARG A 33 -3.14 -14.91 -3.46
CA ARG A 33 -4.09 -14.66 -4.57
C ARG A 33 -4.14 -13.20 -5.03
N GLY A 34 -3.53 -12.29 -4.28
CA GLY A 34 -3.48 -10.86 -4.56
C GLY A 34 -3.10 -10.07 -3.31
N LEU A 35 -2.69 -8.82 -3.50
CA LEU A 35 -2.31 -7.89 -2.44
C LEU A 35 -3.29 -6.70 -2.40
N ILE A 36 -3.73 -6.31 -1.20
CA ILE A 36 -4.50 -5.08 -0.98
C ILE A 36 -3.63 -4.09 -0.24
N LEU A 37 -3.49 -2.89 -0.79
CA LEU A 37 -2.71 -1.81 -0.18
C LEU A 37 -3.65 -0.71 0.31
N VAL A 38 -3.52 -0.35 1.60
CA VAL A 38 -4.29 0.72 2.24
C VAL A 38 -3.32 1.75 2.80
N ALA A 39 -3.29 2.93 2.19
CA ALA A 39 -2.51 4.05 2.69
C ALA A 39 -3.06 5.38 2.16
N ALA A 40 -2.52 6.49 2.66
CA ALA A 40 -2.85 7.82 2.13
C ALA A 40 -2.49 7.92 0.63
N PRO A 41 -3.30 8.61 -0.20
CA PRO A 41 -3.09 8.66 -1.66
C PRO A 41 -1.69 9.12 -2.08
N ARG A 42 -1.13 10.10 -1.36
CA ARG A 42 0.23 10.62 -1.63
C ARG A 42 1.31 9.57 -1.38
N PHE A 43 1.14 8.75 -0.36
CA PHE A 43 2.09 7.69 -0.04
C PHE A 43 1.95 6.50 -0.99
N LEU A 44 0.73 6.17 -1.43
CA LEU A 44 0.53 5.14 -2.46
C LEU A 44 1.27 5.48 -3.76
N ALA A 45 1.20 6.75 -4.19
CA ALA A 45 1.94 7.21 -5.36
C ALA A 45 3.47 7.05 -5.19
N GLU A 46 3.99 7.30 -3.99
CA GLU A 46 5.42 7.15 -3.66
C GLU A 46 5.83 5.68 -3.54
N ALA A 47 5.01 4.81 -2.92
CA ALA A 47 5.29 3.37 -2.89
C ALA A 47 5.29 2.75 -4.29
N ARG A 48 4.37 3.19 -5.17
CA ARG A 48 4.30 2.74 -6.57
C ARG A 48 5.55 3.04 -7.37
N SER A 49 6.20 4.18 -7.16
CA SER A 49 7.41 4.53 -7.92
C SER A 49 8.59 3.59 -7.63
N HIS A 50 8.57 2.94 -6.46
CA HIS A 50 9.60 1.96 -6.03
C HIS A 50 9.21 0.50 -6.32
N LEU A 51 7.94 0.22 -6.65
CA LEU A 51 7.45 -1.13 -6.91
C LEU A 51 7.85 -1.63 -8.31
N PRO A 52 8.41 -2.84 -8.44
CA PRO A 52 8.65 -3.45 -9.75
C PRO A 52 7.33 -3.74 -10.46
N LYS A 53 7.29 -3.63 -11.80
CA LYS A 53 6.06 -3.80 -12.60
C LYS A 53 5.31 -5.10 -12.32
N SER A 54 6.02 -6.19 -12.08
CA SER A 54 5.43 -7.49 -11.72
C SER A 54 4.69 -7.44 -10.38
N ALA A 55 5.20 -6.70 -9.39
CA ALA A 55 4.53 -6.53 -8.10
C ALA A 55 3.31 -5.60 -8.21
N GLN A 56 3.38 -4.57 -9.07
CA GLN A 56 2.23 -3.69 -9.32
C GLN A 56 1.02 -4.46 -9.87
N GLN A 57 1.25 -5.47 -10.71
CA GLN A 57 0.18 -6.32 -11.27
C GLN A 57 -0.50 -7.22 -10.21
N HIS A 58 0.17 -7.49 -9.09
CA HIS A 58 -0.41 -8.27 -7.99
C HIS A 58 -1.25 -7.41 -7.02
N ILE A 59 -1.23 -6.08 -7.16
CA ILE A 59 -2.09 -5.19 -6.39
C ILE A 59 -3.51 -5.32 -6.95
N ALA A 60 -4.31 -6.15 -6.30
CA ALA A 60 -5.68 -6.43 -6.71
C ALA A 60 -6.56 -5.18 -6.55
N ARG A 61 -6.36 -4.43 -5.46
CA ARG A 61 -7.09 -3.20 -5.16
C ARG A 61 -6.27 -2.24 -4.34
N GLU A 62 -6.44 -0.96 -4.65
CA GLU A 62 -6.07 0.14 -3.77
C GLU A 62 -7.33 0.67 -3.13
N VAL A 63 -7.31 0.77 -1.81
CA VAL A 63 -8.41 1.40 -1.07
C VAL A 63 -7.96 2.81 -0.74
N PRO A 64 -8.32 3.82 -1.56
CA PRO A 64 -8.00 5.21 -1.25
C PRO A 64 -8.80 5.63 -0.05
N HIS A 65 -8.17 5.80 1.11
CA HIS A 65 -8.87 6.45 2.20
C HIS A 65 -7.98 7.04 3.29
N ASP A 66 -8.53 8.10 3.88
CA ASP A 66 -8.26 8.62 5.23
C ASP A 66 -8.55 7.58 6.34
N LEU A 67 -8.40 6.29 6.05
CA LEU A 67 -8.58 5.20 7.01
C LEU A 67 -7.47 5.15 8.05
N VAL A 68 -6.37 5.89 7.86
CA VAL A 68 -5.32 6.05 8.88
C VAL A 68 -5.87 6.75 10.12
N GLY A 69 -6.88 7.62 9.97
CA GLY A 69 -7.58 8.29 11.07
C GLY A 69 -8.93 7.67 11.43
N SER A 70 -9.37 6.62 10.73
CA SER A 70 -10.69 6.02 10.94
C SER A 70 -10.65 4.94 12.02
N PRO A 71 -11.75 4.72 12.77
CA PRO A 71 -11.87 3.62 13.70
C PRO A 71 -11.61 2.28 13.01
N SER A 72 -10.92 1.36 13.71
CA SER A 72 -10.57 0.02 13.19
C SER A 72 -11.77 -0.75 12.65
N LEU A 73 -12.96 -0.58 13.24
CA LEU A 73 -14.21 -1.18 12.78
C LEU A 73 -14.60 -0.72 11.36
N VAL A 74 -14.43 0.57 11.05
CA VAL A 74 -14.74 1.13 9.72
C VAL A 74 -13.73 0.62 8.69
N LEU A 75 -12.45 0.53 9.08
CA LEU A 75 -11.41 -0.10 8.26
C LEU A 75 -11.76 -1.56 7.94
N GLN A 76 -12.15 -2.34 8.94
CA GLN A 76 -12.53 -3.74 8.77
C GLN A 76 -13.72 -3.92 7.84
N GLN A 77 -14.77 -3.11 7.98
CA GLN A 77 -15.94 -3.17 7.09
C GLN A 77 -15.56 -2.88 5.63
N ARG A 78 -14.74 -1.86 5.40
CA ARG A 78 -14.30 -1.51 4.04
C ARG A 78 -13.32 -2.52 3.45
N LEU A 79 -12.43 -3.08 4.28
CA LEU A 79 -11.57 -4.18 3.87
C LEU A 79 -12.37 -5.42 3.54
N ALA A 80 -13.41 -5.74 4.31
CA ALA A 80 -14.30 -6.87 4.03
C ALA A 80 -14.93 -6.74 2.64
N VAL A 81 -15.46 -5.56 2.30
CA VAL A 81 -15.99 -5.26 0.95
C VAL A 81 -14.89 -5.33 -0.13
N ALA A 82 -13.67 -4.86 0.19
CA ALA A 82 -12.55 -4.90 -0.76
C ALA A 82 -12.03 -6.32 -1.02
N LEU A 83 -12.13 -7.21 -0.02
CA LEU A 83 -11.67 -8.60 -0.03
C LEU A 83 -12.70 -9.58 -0.61
N GLN A 84 -13.96 -9.17 -0.81
CA GLN A 84 -14.93 -10.05 -1.43
C GLN A 84 -14.48 -10.39 -2.87
N PRO A 85 -14.43 -11.68 -3.23
CA PRO A 85 -14.16 -12.07 -4.61
C PRO A 85 -15.22 -11.44 -5.50
N MET A 86 -14.80 -10.81 -6.60
CA MET A 86 -15.72 -10.46 -7.66
C MET A 86 -16.02 -11.76 -8.41
N ASP A 87 -17.04 -12.50 -7.97
CA ASP A 87 -17.70 -13.46 -8.85
C ASP A 87 -18.33 -12.64 -9.99
N GLY A 88 -17.74 -12.77 -11.18
CA GLY A 88 -18.13 -12.10 -12.42
C GLY A 88 -17.32 -12.66 -13.58
#